data_AF-A0A3D0JT73-F1
#
_entry.id   AF-A0A3D0JT73-F1
#
_cell.length_a   1.000
_cell.length_b   1.000
_cell.length_c   1.000
_cell.angle_alpha   90.00
_cell.angle_beta   90.00
_cell.angle_gamma   90.00
#
_symmetry.space_group_name_H-M   'P 1'
#
loop_
_entity.id
_entity.type
_entity.pdbx_description
1 polymer ?
#
loop_
_entity_poly.entity_id
_entity_poly.type
_entity_poly.pdbx_seq_one_letter_code
_entity_poly.pdbx_strand_id
1 'polypeptide(L)'
;MDRPRFRAYFLHPRFWPLWLGFGLLWLVVQLPYGLQLKLGRALGWLMYRTATSRRQIAARNLELCFPGKSAAERERLLKENFASTGIAFFEMAMSWWWPKARLAKLAHVEGLEHLQQAQAEGQGVILMAVHFTTLEIGAALLGQLHTIDGMYREHDNPLFDYVQRRGRERHNLDATAIEREDIRAMLKVLRAGRAIWYAPDQDYGRKQSIFVPLFGIQAATVTATTKFARLGKACVVPFTQQRLADGSGYRLVIHAPLEGFPGESEEADCLRINQWIEQVVSACPEQYLWAHRRFKTRPEGEAKLYGKRK
;
A
#
# COMPACT_ATOMS: atom_id res chain seq x y z
N MET A 1 -0.09 -14.69 13.18
CA MET A 1 -0.14 -15.97 12.45
C MET A 1 1.20 -16.68 12.57
N ASP A 2 1.25 -18.01 12.47
CA ASP A 2 2.52 -18.74 12.40
C ASP A 2 3.30 -18.39 11.14
N ARG A 3 4.63 -18.42 11.21
CA ARG A 3 5.50 -18.16 10.06
C ARG A 3 5.29 -19.20 8.94
N PRO A 4 5.40 -18.80 7.67
CA PRO A 4 5.22 -19.69 6.53
C PRO A 4 6.31 -20.78 6.53
N ARG A 5 5.90 -22.04 6.62
CA ARG A 5 6.79 -23.21 6.51
C ARG A 5 6.59 -23.89 5.16
N PHE A 6 7.69 -24.31 4.55
CA PHE A 6 7.62 -25.12 3.35
C PHE A 6 6.93 -26.45 3.67
N ARG A 7 5.99 -26.86 2.81
CA ARG A 7 5.30 -28.15 2.90
C ARG A 7 5.59 -28.93 1.63
N ALA A 8 5.84 -30.23 1.74
CA ALA A 8 6.07 -31.10 0.57
C ALA A 8 4.93 -31.05 -0.46
N TYR A 9 3.71 -30.75 -0.01
CA TYR A 9 2.55 -30.45 -0.85
C TYR A 9 2.83 -29.40 -1.95
N PHE A 10 3.72 -28.44 -1.70
CA PHE A 10 4.10 -27.41 -2.69
C PHE A 10 4.89 -27.96 -3.88
N LEU A 11 5.40 -29.20 -3.82
CA LEU A 11 6.08 -29.86 -4.94
C LEU A 11 5.12 -30.53 -5.92
N HIS A 12 3.83 -30.63 -5.57
CA HIS A 12 2.82 -31.28 -6.39
C HIS A 12 2.74 -30.65 -7.79
N PRO A 13 2.58 -31.44 -8.89
CA PRO A 13 2.59 -30.95 -10.28
C PRO A 13 1.67 -29.76 -10.58
N ARG A 14 0.51 -29.69 -9.93
CA ARG A 14 -0.41 -28.53 -9.92
C ARG A 14 0.28 -27.17 -9.73
N PHE A 15 1.40 -27.13 -9.02
CA PHE A 15 2.15 -25.91 -8.71
C PHE A 15 3.35 -25.66 -9.62
N TRP A 16 3.72 -26.60 -10.50
CA TRP A 16 4.89 -26.44 -11.38
C TRP A 16 4.83 -25.19 -12.27
N PRO A 17 3.68 -24.80 -12.86
CA PRO A 17 3.62 -23.55 -13.63
C PRO A 17 3.92 -22.32 -12.76
N LEU A 18 3.46 -22.31 -11.51
CA LEU A 18 3.70 -21.20 -10.59
C LEU A 18 5.17 -21.18 -10.14
N TRP A 19 5.78 -22.33 -9.86
CA TRP A 19 7.22 -22.43 -9.59
C TRP A 19 8.06 -21.98 -10.76
N LEU A 20 7.71 -22.37 -11.99
CA LEU A 20 8.39 -21.93 -13.20
C LEU A 20 8.27 -20.40 -13.35
N GLY A 21 7.07 -19.85 -13.14
CA GLY A 21 6.85 -18.40 -13.16
C GLY A 21 7.69 -17.65 -12.13
N PHE A 22 7.75 -18.15 -10.89
CA PHE A 22 8.61 -17.59 -9.85
C PHE A 22 10.10 -17.74 -10.16
N GLY A 23 10.53 -18.86 -10.71
CA GLY A 23 11.92 -19.09 -11.13
C GLY A 23 12.35 -18.13 -12.24
N LEU A 24 11.51 -17.95 -13.26
CA LEU A 24 11.73 -16.97 -14.32
C LEU A 24 11.76 -15.55 -13.78
N LEU A 25 10.81 -15.18 -12.91
CA LEU A 25 10.79 -13.85 -12.30
C LEU A 25 12.02 -13.62 -11.41
N TRP A 26 12.46 -14.64 -10.68
CA TRP A 26 13.67 -14.62 -9.87
C TRP A 26 14.93 -14.36 -10.71
N LEU A 27 15.04 -15.00 -11.88
CA LEU A 27 16.12 -14.76 -12.83
C LEU A 27 16.09 -13.32 -13.36
N VAL A 28 14.91 -12.83 -13.74
CA VAL A 28 14.74 -11.46 -14.24
C VAL A 28 15.11 -10.44 -13.17
N VAL A 29 14.75 -10.65 -11.91
CA VAL A 29 15.11 -9.69 -10.86
C VAL A 29 16.61 -9.65 -10.57
N GLN A 30 17.43 -10.61 -10.99
CA GLN A 30 18.89 -10.50 -10.81
C GLN A 30 19.49 -9.33 -11.59
N LEU A 31 18.83 -8.89 -12.68
CA LEU A 31 19.27 -7.78 -13.51
C LEU A 31 19.44 -6.46 -12.72
N PRO A 32 20.27 -5.51 -13.21
CA PRO A 32 20.48 -4.21 -12.55
C PRO A 32 19.18 -3.41 -12.38
N TYR A 33 19.13 -2.59 -11.32
CA TYR A 33 17.94 -1.79 -10.95
C TYR A 33 17.36 -0.98 -12.11
N GLY A 34 18.20 -0.24 -12.85
CA GLY A 34 17.74 0.57 -13.98
C GLY A 34 17.08 -0.27 -15.09
N LEU A 35 17.50 -1.53 -15.29
CA LEU A 35 16.84 -2.42 -16.24
C LEU A 35 15.49 -2.92 -15.71
N GLN A 36 15.36 -3.17 -14.41
CA GLN A 36 14.06 -3.48 -13.78
C GLN A 36 13.05 -2.35 -14.02
N LEU A 37 13.48 -1.09 -13.85
CA LEU A 37 12.62 0.07 -14.11
C LEU A 37 12.17 0.12 -15.58
N LYS A 38 13.08 -0.11 -16.53
CA LYS A 38 12.75 -0.13 -17.97
C LYS A 38 11.77 -1.26 -18.32
N LEU A 39 12.03 -2.48 -17.83
CA LEU A 39 11.12 -3.61 -18.02
C LEU A 39 9.75 -3.35 -17.38
N GLY A 40 9.73 -2.73 -16.21
CA GLY A 40 8.52 -2.26 -15.53
C GLY A 40 7.71 -1.29 -16.36
N ARG A 41 8.36 -0.26 -16.93
CA ARG A 41 7.68 0.69 -17.83
C ARG A 41 7.11 0.00 -19.06
N ALA A 42 7.86 -0.93 -19.67
CA ALA A 42 7.39 -1.70 -20.82
C ALA A 42 6.17 -2.58 -20.48
N LEU A 43 6.21 -3.27 -19.33
CA LEU A 43 5.07 -4.02 -18.81
C LEU A 43 3.86 -3.11 -18.56
N GLY A 44 4.09 -1.94 -17.96
CA GLY A 44 3.05 -0.94 -17.73
C GLY A 44 2.38 -0.47 -19.01
N TRP A 45 3.16 -0.21 -20.06
CA TRP A 45 2.63 0.14 -21.39
C TRP A 45 1.80 -1.00 -22.00
N LEU A 46 2.26 -2.25 -21.87
CA LEU A 46 1.48 -3.41 -22.30
C LEU A 46 0.15 -3.49 -21.54
N MET A 47 0.18 -3.37 -20.21
CA MET A 47 -1.01 -3.35 -19.35
C MET A 47 -1.97 -2.21 -19.71
N TYR A 48 -1.45 -1.04 -20.06
CA TYR A 48 -2.26 0.08 -20.52
C TYR A 48 -3.06 -0.28 -21.79
N ARG A 49 -2.49 -1.11 -22.67
CA ARG A 49 -3.18 -1.56 -23.89
C ARG A 49 -4.16 -2.71 -23.64
N THR A 50 -3.83 -3.65 -22.77
CA THR A 50 -4.58 -4.91 -22.61
C THR A 50 -5.57 -4.90 -21.43
N ALA A 51 -5.26 -4.21 -20.33
CA ALA A 51 -6.05 -4.20 -19.09
C ALA A 51 -7.20 -3.18 -19.12
N THR A 52 -8.06 -3.26 -20.14
CA THR A 52 -9.11 -2.27 -20.44
C THR A 52 -9.98 -1.89 -19.23
N SER A 53 -10.42 -2.87 -18.43
CA SER A 53 -11.26 -2.59 -17.26
C SER A 53 -10.54 -1.78 -16.19
N ARG A 54 -9.27 -2.11 -15.90
CA ARG A 54 -8.45 -1.39 -14.91
C ARG A 54 -8.11 0.01 -15.41
N ARG A 55 -7.82 0.15 -16.71
CA ARG A 55 -7.58 1.45 -17.36
C ARG A 55 -8.78 2.36 -17.24
N GLN A 56 -9.99 1.86 -17.49
CA GLN A 56 -11.23 2.64 -17.38
C GLN A 56 -11.48 3.12 -15.95
N ILE A 57 -11.21 2.28 -14.94
CA ILE A 57 -11.34 2.66 -13.52
C ILE A 57 -10.34 3.77 -13.17
N ALA A 58 -9.07 3.59 -13.54
CA ALA A 58 -8.03 4.58 -13.27
C ALA A 58 -8.29 5.91 -13.98
N ALA A 59 -8.65 5.87 -15.27
CA ALA A 59 -9.05 7.06 -16.03
C ALA A 59 -10.21 7.81 -15.37
N ARG A 60 -11.25 7.09 -14.93
CA ARG A 60 -12.40 7.68 -14.25
C ARG A 60 -12.02 8.32 -12.92
N ASN A 61 -11.17 7.68 -12.13
CA ASN A 61 -10.69 8.29 -10.89
C ASN A 61 -9.87 9.56 -11.13
N LEU A 62 -8.98 9.55 -12.12
CA LEU A 62 -8.20 10.73 -12.48
C LEU A 62 -9.09 11.88 -12.98
N GLU A 63 -10.14 11.56 -13.73
CA GLU A 63 -11.14 12.54 -14.13
C GLU A 63 -11.89 13.16 -12.94
N LEU A 64 -12.28 12.33 -11.99
CA LEU A 64 -13.01 12.74 -10.79
C LEU A 64 -12.13 13.57 -9.84
N CYS A 65 -10.90 13.14 -9.60
CA CYS A 65 -9.99 13.76 -8.63
C CYS A 65 -9.24 14.98 -9.17
N PHE A 66 -9.06 15.08 -10.49
CA PHE A 66 -8.35 16.19 -11.13
C PHE A 66 -9.16 16.85 -12.25
N PRO A 67 -10.36 17.39 -11.97
CA PRO A 67 -11.22 18.00 -12.98
C PRO A 67 -10.58 19.23 -13.66
N GLY A 68 -9.66 19.92 -12.97
CA GLY A 68 -8.91 21.05 -13.53
C GLY A 68 -7.81 20.68 -14.53
N LYS A 69 -7.46 19.40 -14.68
CA LYS A 69 -6.50 18.93 -15.69
C LYS A 69 -7.20 18.68 -17.02
N SER A 70 -6.60 19.13 -18.11
CA SER A 70 -7.08 18.84 -19.46
C SER A 70 -7.13 17.33 -19.72
N ALA A 71 -7.89 16.91 -20.74
CA ALA A 71 -7.96 15.50 -21.14
C ALA A 71 -6.58 14.93 -21.49
N ALA A 72 -5.73 15.72 -22.16
CA ALA A 72 -4.37 15.32 -22.53
C ALA A 72 -3.46 15.13 -21.31
N GLU A 73 -3.55 16.00 -20.30
CA GLU A 73 -2.78 15.87 -19.06
C GLU A 73 -3.21 14.65 -18.25
N ARG A 74 -4.52 14.41 -18.13
CA ARG A 74 -5.06 13.21 -17.45
C ARG A 74 -4.63 11.93 -18.16
N GLU A 75 -4.61 11.94 -19.49
CA GLU A 75 -4.15 10.80 -20.30
C GLU A 75 -2.65 10.54 -20.14
N ARG A 76 -1.82 11.59 -20.09
CA ARG A 76 -0.38 11.46 -19.80
C ARG A 76 -0.16 10.87 -18.40
N LEU A 77 -0.88 11.39 -17.41
CA LEU A 77 -0.82 10.90 -16.03
C LEU A 77 -1.26 9.43 -15.92
N LEU A 78 -2.30 9.04 -16.65
CA LEU A 78 -2.75 7.65 -16.73
C LEU A 78 -1.66 6.73 -17.28
N LYS A 79 -0.98 7.12 -18.35
CA LYS A 79 0.14 6.34 -18.92
C LYS A 79 1.29 6.18 -17.93
N GLU A 80 1.68 7.26 -17.25
CA GLU A 80 2.71 7.20 -16.21
C GLU A 80 2.28 6.35 -15.00
N ASN A 81 0.98 6.36 -14.66
CA ASN A 81 0.47 5.48 -13.63
C ASN A 81 0.53 4.00 -13.98
N PHE A 82 0.24 3.66 -15.23
CA PHE A 82 0.41 2.30 -15.72
C PHE A 82 1.88 1.91 -15.78
N ALA A 83 2.77 2.81 -16.18
CA ALA A 83 4.22 2.60 -16.10
C ALA A 83 4.67 2.33 -14.66
N SER A 84 4.19 3.10 -13.68
CA SER A 84 4.47 2.90 -12.26
C SER A 84 3.93 1.56 -11.74
N THR A 85 2.74 1.15 -12.19
CA THR A 85 2.13 -0.14 -11.85
C THR A 85 2.94 -1.31 -12.42
N GLY A 86 3.46 -1.18 -13.63
CA GLY A 86 4.35 -2.19 -14.21
C GLY A 86 5.68 -2.28 -13.47
N ILE A 87 6.25 -1.15 -13.03
CA ILE A 87 7.44 -1.15 -12.16
C ILE A 87 7.15 -1.82 -10.82
N ALA A 88 5.98 -1.57 -10.21
CA ALA A 88 5.57 -2.17 -8.94
C ALA A 88 5.62 -3.71 -8.94
N PHE A 89 5.35 -4.34 -10.08
CA PHE A 89 5.48 -5.78 -10.23
C PHE A 89 6.93 -6.26 -10.01
N PHE A 90 7.90 -5.55 -10.58
CA PHE A 90 9.32 -5.84 -10.35
C PHE A 90 9.75 -5.43 -8.95
N GLU A 91 9.19 -4.37 -8.39
CA GLU A 91 9.45 -3.94 -7.00
C GLU A 91 9.03 -4.97 -5.97
N MET A 92 7.86 -5.59 -6.15
CA MET A 92 7.41 -6.73 -5.36
C MET A 92 8.44 -7.86 -5.43
N ALA A 93 8.87 -8.23 -6.63
CA ALA A 93 9.84 -9.31 -6.84
C ALA A 93 11.23 -8.98 -6.24
N MET A 94 11.72 -7.75 -6.41
CA MET A 94 12.94 -7.26 -5.77
C MET A 94 12.82 -7.34 -4.25
N SER A 95 11.68 -6.91 -3.70
CA SER A 95 11.39 -6.99 -2.27
C SER A 95 11.50 -8.43 -1.78
N TRP A 96 10.94 -9.40 -2.50
CA TRP A 96 10.94 -10.78 -2.01
C TRP A 96 12.32 -11.45 -2.10
N TRP A 97 13.12 -11.15 -3.13
CA TRP A 97 14.31 -11.95 -3.45
C TRP A 97 15.64 -11.23 -3.40
N TRP A 98 15.72 -9.90 -3.50
CA TRP A 98 17.02 -9.24 -3.40
C TRP A 98 17.65 -9.39 -2.02
N PRO A 99 18.99 -9.43 -1.92
CA PRO A 99 19.68 -9.31 -0.64
C PRO A 99 19.30 -8.01 0.07
N LYS A 100 19.12 -8.06 1.40
CA LYS A 100 18.82 -6.88 2.23
C LYS A 100 19.79 -5.72 1.96
N ALA A 101 21.09 -6.01 2.00
CA ALA A 101 22.14 -5.02 1.75
C ALA A 101 22.07 -4.38 0.35
N ARG A 102 21.53 -5.07 -0.66
CA ARG A 102 21.31 -4.50 -2.00
C ARG A 102 20.11 -3.56 -2.01
N LEU A 103 19.03 -3.94 -1.33
CA LEU A 103 17.82 -3.11 -1.19
C LEU A 103 18.09 -1.84 -0.37
N ALA A 104 18.82 -1.97 0.74
CA ALA A 104 19.12 -0.86 1.65
C ALA A 104 19.79 0.34 0.94
N LYS A 105 20.57 0.09 -0.12
CA LYS A 105 21.20 1.14 -0.94
C LYS A 105 20.21 2.02 -1.71
N LEU A 106 18.95 1.61 -1.82
CA LEU A 106 17.89 2.36 -2.49
C LEU A 106 17.02 3.16 -1.51
N ALA A 107 17.25 3.07 -0.19
CA ALA A 107 16.41 3.74 0.79
C ALA A 107 16.97 5.12 1.14
N HIS A 108 16.13 6.15 0.96
CA HIS A 108 16.32 7.50 1.47
C HIS A 108 15.27 7.74 2.55
N VAL A 109 15.66 7.66 3.81
CA VAL A 109 14.71 7.61 4.94
C VAL A 109 14.78 8.90 5.76
N GLU A 110 13.62 9.49 6.00
CA GLU A 110 13.43 10.73 6.76
C GLU A 110 12.41 10.50 7.88
N GLY A 111 12.65 11.08 9.06
CA GLY A 111 11.70 11.05 10.17
C GLY A 111 11.63 9.73 10.95
N LEU A 112 12.60 8.83 10.78
CA LEU A 112 12.65 7.54 11.49
C LEU A 112 12.59 7.72 13.02
N GLU A 113 13.11 8.83 13.52
CA GLU A 113 13.05 9.26 14.91
C GLU A 113 11.63 9.28 15.48
N HIS A 114 10.59 9.56 14.69
CA HIS A 114 9.21 9.55 15.18
C HIS A 114 8.73 8.15 15.58
N LEU A 115 9.18 7.11 14.86
CA LEU A 115 8.89 5.72 15.24
C LEU A 115 9.73 5.28 16.44
N GLN A 116 11.00 5.66 16.46
CA GLN A 116 11.90 5.31 17.56
C GLN A 116 11.47 5.96 18.87
N GLN A 117 11.03 7.23 18.84
CA GLN A 117 10.52 7.94 19.99
C GLN A 117 9.24 7.30 20.52
N ALA A 118 8.25 7.03 19.66
CA ALA A 118 7.02 6.37 20.08
C ALA A 118 7.30 4.98 20.71
N GLN A 119 8.22 4.21 20.12
CA GLN A 119 8.67 2.93 20.68
C GLN A 119 9.33 3.10 22.06
N ALA A 120 10.20 4.10 22.22
CA ALA A 120 10.88 4.38 23.49
C ALA A 120 9.90 4.79 24.60
N GLU A 121 8.81 5.48 24.24
CA GLU A 121 7.72 5.87 25.15
C GLU A 121 6.74 4.72 25.41
N GLY A 122 6.92 3.55 24.79
CA GLY A 122 5.99 2.42 24.88
C GLY A 122 4.63 2.71 24.23
N GLN A 123 4.56 3.71 23.36
CA GLN A 123 3.35 4.13 22.68
C GLN A 123 3.17 3.38 21.36
N GLY A 124 1.99 2.76 21.18
CA GLY A 124 1.67 2.09 19.92
C GLY A 124 1.63 3.07 18.75
N VAL A 125 1.93 2.59 17.54
CA VAL A 125 1.91 3.43 16.33
C VAL A 125 1.00 2.83 15.28
N ILE A 126 0.09 3.63 14.75
CA ILE A 126 -0.58 3.35 13.48
C ILE A 126 0.21 4.07 12.41
N LEU A 127 1.08 3.33 11.71
CA LEU A 127 1.82 3.84 10.57
C LEU A 127 0.86 3.94 9.39
N MET A 128 0.28 5.13 9.22
CA MET A 128 -0.77 5.40 8.25
C MET A 128 -0.16 5.65 6.88
N ALA A 129 -0.16 4.61 6.06
CA ALA A 129 0.29 4.64 4.67
C ALA A 129 -0.88 4.88 3.71
N VAL A 130 -0.53 5.07 2.44
CA VAL A 130 -1.45 5.12 1.30
C VAL A 130 -1.06 4.01 0.32
N HIS A 131 -2.02 3.44 -0.42
CA HIS A 131 -1.75 2.44 -1.46
C HIS A 131 -1.08 3.08 -2.70
N PHE A 132 0.15 3.55 -2.53
CA PHE A 132 1.04 3.79 -3.66
C PHE A 132 1.50 2.46 -4.28
N THR A 133 1.83 2.50 -5.56
CA THR A 133 2.40 1.39 -6.35
C THR A 133 3.70 0.86 -5.73
N THR A 134 4.41 1.68 -4.97
CA THR A 134 5.64 1.39 -4.21
C THR A 134 5.40 0.74 -2.84
N LEU A 135 4.18 0.32 -2.49
CA LEU A 135 3.84 -0.19 -1.15
C LEU A 135 4.71 -1.40 -0.73
N GLU A 136 4.90 -2.40 -1.62
CA GLU A 136 5.70 -3.59 -1.27
C GLU A 136 7.16 -3.26 -0.97
N ILE A 137 7.78 -2.42 -1.82
CA ILE A 137 9.19 -2.04 -1.66
C ILE A 137 9.37 -1.08 -0.48
N GLY A 138 8.42 -0.17 -0.24
CA GLY A 138 8.42 0.69 0.93
C GLY A 138 8.37 -0.11 2.23
N ALA A 139 7.50 -1.13 2.31
CA ALA A 139 7.43 -2.02 3.46
C ALA A 139 8.71 -2.84 3.64
N ALA A 140 9.31 -3.35 2.56
CA ALA A 140 10.56 -4.11 2.61
C ALA A 140 11.77 -3.27 3.05
N LEU A 141 11.83 -2.00 2.63
CA LEU A 141 12.92 -1.09 3.00
C LEU A 141 12.75 -0.59 4.44
N LEU A 142 11.56 -0.11 4.82
CA LEU A 142 11.33 0.36 6.18
C LEU A 142 11.40 -0.77 7.21
N GLY A 143 10.92 -1.97 6.86
CA GLY A 143 10.99 -3.16 7.71
C GLY A 143 12.42 -3.63 8.02
N GLN A 144 13.44 -3.15 7.29
CA GLN A 144 14.84 -3.41 7.64
C GLN A 144 15.36 -2.46 8.74
N LEU A 145 14.66 -1.37 9.03
CA LEU A 145 15.08 -0.31 9.94
C LEU A 145 14.24 -0.24 11.22
N HIS A 146 12.95 -0.61 11.13
CA HIS A 146 12.05 -0.56 12.27
C HIS A 146 11.04 -1.72 12.22
N THR A 147 10.69 -2.24 13.40
CA THR A 147 9.75 -3.35 13.47
C THR A 147 8.32 -2.84 13.28
N ILE A 148 7.69 -3.23 12.17
CA ILE A 148 6.30 -2.91 11.85
C ILE A 148 5.53 -4.21 11.59
N ASP A 149 4.43 -4.40 12.30
CA ASP A 149 3.50 -5.50 12.10
C ASP A 149 2.56 -5.22 10.94
N GLY A 150 2.32 -6.24 10.11
CA GLY A 150 1.54 -6.10 8.89
C GLY A 150 0.14 -6.68 9.03
N MET A 151 -0.88 -5.91 8.62
CA MET A 151 -2.19 -6.49 8.35
C MET A 151 -2.10 -7.37 7.12
N TYR A 152 -2.61 -8.59 7.23
CA TYR A 152 -2.49 -9.63 6.23
C TYR A 152 -3.85 -10.21 5.89
N ARG A 153 -3.96 -10.69 4.65
CA ARG A 153 -5.05 -11.52 4.17
C ARG A 153 -4.41 -12.64 3.38
N GLU A 154 -4.69 -13.87 3.76
CA GLU A 154 -4.21 -15.04 3.04
C GLU A 154 -4.57 -14.99 1.54
N HIS A 155 -3.62 -15.40 0.72
CA HIS A 155 -3.83 -15.53 -0.71
C HIS A 155 -4.47 -16.89 -1.00
N ASP A 156 -5.51 -16.92 -1.85
CA ASP A 156 -6.30 -18.13 -2.14
C ASP A 156 -5.45 -19.31 -2.66
N ASN A 157 -4.35 -19.00 -3.36
CA ASN A 157 -3.32 -19.99 -3.71
C ASN A 157 -2.27 -20.13 -2.60
N PRO A 158 -2.15 -21.30 -1.94
CA PRO A 158 -1.29 -21.47 -0.77
C PRO A 158 0.21 -21.47 -1.09
N LEU A 159 0.63 -21.82 -2.31
CA LEU A 159 2.03 -21.68 -2.70
C LEU A 159 2.39 -20.20 -2.90
N PHE A 160 1.51 -19.44 -3.55
CA PHE A 160 1.72 -18.00 -3.72
C PHE A 160 1.77 -17.30 -2.35
N ASP A 161 0.85 -17.64 -1.45
CA ASP A 161 0.83 -17.19 -0.06
C ASP A 161 2.17 -17.46 0.63
N TYR A 162 2.65 -18.70 0.58
CA TYR A 162 3.94 -19.09 1.17
C TYR A 162 5.10 -18.25 0.64
N VAL A 163 5.20 -18.06 -0.69
CA VAL A 163 6.29 -17.28 -1.31
C VAL A 163 6.18 -15.80 -0.93
N GLN A 164 4.99 -15.22 -0.99
CA GLN A 164 4.75 -13.82 -0.61
C GLN A 164 5.11 -13.57 0.84
N ARG A 165 4.58 -14.37 1.78
CA ARG A 165 4.84 -14.21 3.21
C ARG A 165 6.33 -14.37 3.52
N ARG A 166 6.98 -15.39 2.95
CA ARG A 166 8.43 -15.59 3.12
C ARG A 166 9.23 -14.39 2.60
N GLY A 167 8.80 -13.82 1.47
CA GLY A 167 9.42 -12.63 0.87
C GLY A 167 9.24 -11.35 1.71
N ARG A 168 8.09 -11.18 2.37
CA ARG A 168 7.80 -10.02 3.24
C ARG A 168 8.47 -10.16 4.61
N GLU A 169 8.26 -11.29 5.29
CA GLU A 169 8.71 -11.53 6.68
C GLU A 169 10.23 -11.62 6.81
N ARG A 170 10.98 -11.86 5.73
CA ARG A 170 12.45 -11.88 5.80
C ARG A 170 13.05 -10.53 6.18
N HIS A 171 12.38 -9.41 5.88
CA HIS A 171 12.92 -8.06 6.14
C HIS A 171 12.88 -7.70 7.60
N ASN A 172 11.82 -8.12 8.28
CA ASN A 172 11.56 -7.90 9.68
C ASN A 172 11.16 -9.23 10.34
N LEU A 173 12.10 -9.91 10.98
CA LEU A 173 11.82 -11.20 11.61
C LEU A 173 10.90 -11.02 12.82
N ASP A 174 10.95 -9.89 13.50
CA ASP A 174 10.12 -9.64 14.68
C ASP A 174 8.71 -9.15 14.31
N ALA A 175 8.41 -8.97 13.01
CA ALA A 175 7.07 -8.70 12.52
C ALA A 175 6.13 -9.90 12.71
N THR A 176 4.89 -9.59 13.03
CA THR A 176 3.76 -10.50 12.98
C THR A 176 2.83 -10.10 11.85
N ALA A 177 2.46 -11.10 11.02
CA ALA A 177 1.29 -10.99 10.16
C ALA A 177 0.02 -11.18 11.00
N ILE A 178 -0.83 -10.15 11.00
CA ILE A 178 -2.10 -10.12 11.73
C ILE A 178 -3.21 -10.18 10.70
N GLU A 179 -4.13 -11.14 10.82
CA GLU A 179 -5.31 -11.19 9.94
C GLU A 179 -6.08 -9.88 10.03
N ARG A 180 -6.42 -9.29 8.88
CA ARG A 180 -7.05 -7.96 8.84
C ARG A 180 -8.44 -7.93 9.51
N GLU A 181 -9.09 -9.08 9.67
CA GLU A 181 -10.35 -9.20 10.43
C GLU A 181 -10.13 -9.34 11.94
N ASP A 182 -8.90 -9.62 12.40
CA ASP A 182 -8.56 -9.80 13.83
C ASP A 182 -8.24 -8.47 14.52
N ILE A 183 -9.30 -7.68 14.72
CA ILE A 183 -9.24 -6.38 15.41
C ILE A 183 -8.64 -6.52 16.81
N ARG A 184 -8.90 -7.63 17.52
CA ARG A 184 -8.40 -7.83 18.89
C ARG A 184 -6.88 -7.99 18.91
N ALA A 185 -6.32 -8.77 17.98
CA ALA A 185 -4.87 -8.91 17.86
C ALA A 185 -4.19 -7.58 17.52
N MET A 186 -4.77 -6.78 16.62
CA MET A 186 -4.24 -5.44 16.30
C MET A 186 -4.20 -4.53 17.53
N LEU A 187 -5.29 -4.48 18.30
CA LEU A 187 -5.35 -3.68 19.53
C LEU A 187 -4.34 -4.16 20.58
N LYS A 188 -4.10 -5.48 20.68
CA LYS A 188 -3.08 -6.04 21.58
C LYS A 188 -1.68 -5.60 21.18
N VAL A 189 -1.36 -5.61 19.89
CA VAL A 189 -0.06 -5.17 19.35
C VAL A 189 0.16 -3.68 19.62
N LEU A 190 -0.84 -2.84 19.33
CA LEU A 190 -0.76 -1.40 19.61
C LEU A 190 -0.54 -1.10 21.10
N ARG A 191 -1.30 -1.77 21.99
CA ARG A 191 -1.15 -1.61 23.44
C ARG A 191 0.19 -2.12 24.00
N ALA A 192 0.91 -2.92 23.22
CA ALA A 192 2.25 -3.38 23.55
C ALA A 192 3.35 -2.42 23.05
N GLY A 193 2.99 -1.21 22.60
CA GLY A 193 3.95 -0.20 22.13
C GLY A 193 4.52 -0.48 20.74
N ARG A 194 3.87 -1.34 19.94
CA ARG A 194 4.34 -1.73 18.61
C ARG A 194 3.65 -0.95 17.50
N ALA A 195 4.34 -0.85 16.36
CA ALA A 195 3.82 -0.22 15.16
C ALA A 195 3.05 -1.22 14.29
N ILE A 196 1.90 -0.82 13.77
CA ILE A 196 1.17 -1.54 12.71
C ILE A 196 1.14 -0.73 11.43
N TRP A 197 1.33 -1.40 10.29
CA TRP A 197 1.12 -0.79 8.97
C TRP A 197 -0.37 -0.77 8.64
N TYR A 198 -0.92 0.40 8.33
CA TYR A 198 -2.34 0.56 8.04
C TYR A 198 -2.59 1.56 6.91
N ALA A 199 -3.52 1.25 6.00
CA ALA A 199 -3.83 2.09 4.85
C ALA A 199 -5.35 2.28 4.69
N PRO A 200 -5.91 3.46 5.04
CA PRO A 200 -7.35 3.73 5.08
C PRO A 200 -7.96 4.19 3.75
N ASP A 201 -7.19 4.28 2.67
CA ASP A 201 -7.54 4.88 1.38
C ASP A 201 -8.34 3.95 0.45
N GLN A 202 -8.86 2.83 0.94
CA GLN A 202 -9.71 1.92 0.16
C GLN A 202 -11.19 1.97 0.56
N ASP A 203 -12.02 1.40 -0.31
CA ASP A 203 -13.48 1.36 -0.15
C ASP A 203 -13.90 -0.03 0.33
N TYR A 204 -14.27 -0.09 1.62
CA TYR A 204 -14.72 -1.27 2.34
C TYR A 204 -16.26 -1.37 2.46
N GLY A 205 -17.00 -0.51 1.75
CA GLY A 205 -18.45 -0.50 1.76
C GLY A 205 -19.08 0.22 2.96
N ARG A 206 -20.41 0.34 2.93
CA ARG A 206 -21.18 1.22 3.85
C ARG A 206 -21.10 0.79 5.32
N LYS A 207 -20.96 -0.51 5.60
CA LYS A 207 -21.04 -1.04 6.97
C LYS A 207 -19.89 -0.58 7.88
N GLN A 208 -18.74 -0.28 7.31
CA GLN A 208 -17.51 0.03 8.05
C GLN A 208 -17.06 1.49 7.86
N SER A 209 -17.88 2.29 7.18
CA SER A 209 -17.49 3.58 6.66
C SER A 209 -18.55 4.64 6.89
N ILE A 210 -18.09 5.87 7.07
CA ILE A 210 -18.90 7.08 6.96
C ILE A 210 -18.59 7.77 5.62
N PHE A 211 -19.45 8.69 5.20
CA PHE A 211 -19.25 9.46 3.98
C PHE A 211 -18.66 10.81 4.32
N VAL A 212 -17.39 11.00 3.97
CA VAL A 212 -16.69 12.28 4.07
C VAL A 212 -16.06 12.62 2.71
N PRO A 213 -15.87 13.91 2.39
CA PRO A 213 -15.24 14.32 1.14
C PRO A 213 -13.84 13.73 0.96
N LEU A 214 -13.53 13.31 -0.27
CA LEU A 214 -12.21 13.01 -0.79
C LEU A 214 -12.14 13.52 -2.23
N PHE A 215 -11.26 14.48 -2.51
CA PHE A 215 -11.24 15.27 -3.75
C PHE A 215 -12.60 15.92 -4.05
N GLY A 216 -13.28 16.43 -3.01
CA GLY A 216 -14.61 17.02 -3.13
C GLY A 216 -15.75 16.02 -3.38
N ILE A 217 -15.48 14.71 -3.35
CA ILE A 217 -16.47 13.66 -3.60
C ILE A 217 -16.76 12.91 -2.31
N GLN A 218 -18.04 12.72 -1.97
CA GLN A 218 -18.41 11.85 -0.84
C GLN A 218 -17.86 10.44 -1.03
N ALA A 219 -16.93 10.03 -0.17
CA ALA A 219 -16.25 8.76 -0.26
C ALA A 219 -16.51 7.93 1.01
N ALA A 220 -16.84 6.65 0.83
CA ALA A 220 -16.94 5.71 1.94
C ALA A 220 -15.54 5.57 2.58
N THR A 221 -15.37 6.15 3.76
CA THR A 221 -14.09 6.27 4.47
C THR A 221 -14.19 5.53 5.80
N VAL A 222 -13.25 4.63 6.04
CA VAL A 222 -13.29 3.70 7.18
C VAL A 222 -12.98 4.41 8.50
N THR A 223 -13.79 4.16 9.52
CA THR A 223 -13.57 4.77 10.86
C THR A 223 -12.60 3.97 11.74
N ALA A 224 -12.02 2.90 11.18
CA ALA A 224 -11.11 2.01 11.89
C ALA A 224 -9.83 2.71 12.37
N THR A 225 -9.30 3.72 11.67
CA THR A 225 -8.13 4.50 12.15
C THR A 225 -8.39 5.13 13.51
N THR A 226 -9.52 5.85 13.64
CA THR A 226 -9.96 6.48 14.90
C THR A 226 -10.12 5.44 16.01
N LYS A 227 -10.74 4.31 15.69
CA LYS A 227 -10.98 3.21 16.65
C LYS A 227 -9.68 2.58 17.12
N PHE A 228 -8.75 2.30 16.21
CA PHE A 228 -7.44 1.76 16.55
C PHE A 228 -6.63 2.74 17.39
N ALA A 229 -6.63 4.03 17.05
CA ALA A 229 -5.90 5.04 17.80
C ALA A 229 -6.43 5.14 19.24
N ARG A 230 -7.75 5.26 19.38
CA ARG A 230 -8.42 5.38 20.69
C ARG A 230 -8.27 4.13 21.56
N LEU A 231 -8.66 2.97 21.01
CA LEU A 231 -8.71 1.72 21.79
C LEU A 231 -7.32 1.10 21.97
N GLY A 232 -6.42 1.32 21.01
CA GLY A 232 -5.04 0.85 21.02
C GLY A 232 -4.10 1.75 21.83
N LYS A 233 -4.56 2.94 22.25
CA LYS A 233 -3.72 3.99 22.86
C LYS A 233 -2.49 4.29 22.00
N ALA A 234 -2.73 4.47 20.70
CA ALA A 234 -1.71 4.60 19.69
C ALA A 234 -1.76 5.96 19.02
N CYS A 235 -0.60 6.54 18.71
CA CYS A 235 -0.53 7.70 17.85
C CYS A 235 -0.65 7.29 16.37
N VAL A 236 -1.15 8.21 15.55
CA VAL A 236 -1.21 8.02 14.10
C VAL A 236 -0.03 8.75 13.47
N VAL A 237 0.86 8.00 12.82
CA VAL A 237 2.07 8.51 12.18
C VAL A 237 1.88 8.38 10.67
N PRO A 238 1.71 9.48 9.93
CA PRO A 238 1.57 9.42 8.48
C PRO A 238 2.86 8.95 7.82
N PHE A 239 2.73 8.20 6.73
CA PHE A 239 3.85 7.63 6.01
C PHE A 239 3.68 7.72 4.51
N THR A 240 4.73 8.16 3.82
CA THR A 240 4.76 8.20 2.36
C THR A 240 6.00 7.52 1.81
N GLN A 241 5.81 6.79 0.71
CA GLN A 241 6.83 6.03 0.02
C GLN A 241 6.77 6.35 -1.48
N GLN A 242 7.84 6.94 -1.99
CA GLN A 242 7.89 7.46 -3.36
C GLN A 242 9.12 6.93 -4.09
N ARG A 243 8.93 6.42 -5.31
CA ARG A 243 10.05 6.15 -6.22
C ARG A 243 10.59 7.48 -6.76
N LEU A 244 11.89 7.71 -6.65
CA LEU A 244 12.54 8.91 -7.15
C LEU A 244 12.64 8.88 -8.69
N ALA A 245 12.33 10.01 -9.33
CA ALA A 245 12.21 10.10 -10.78
C ALA A 245 13.52 9.87 -11.54
N ASP A 246 14.66 10.15 -10.89
CA ASP A 246 16.01 9.93 -11.43
C ASP A 246 16.45 8.46 -11.34
N GLY A 247 15.67 7.58 -10.71
CA GLY A 247 16.03 6.19 -10.48
C GLY A 247 17.13 6.00 -9.44
N SER A 248 17.31 6.95 -8.50
CA SER A 248 18.26 6.82 -7.38
C SER A 248 17.71 6.03 -6.19
N GLY A 249 16.46 5.58 -6.24
CA GLY A 249 15.84 4.73 -5.22
C GLY A 249 14.47 5.21 -4.78
N TYR A 250 14.21 5.15 -3.49
CA TYR A 250 12.93 5.38 -2.84
C TYR A 250 13.08 6.33 -1.67
N ARG A 251 12.26 7.38 -1.65
CA ARG A 251 12.11 8.26 -0.50
C ARG A 251 11.01 7.73 0.41
N LEU A 252 11.37 7.46 1.67
CA LEU A 252 10.47 6.98 2.72
C LEU A 252 10.41 8.08 3.78
N VAL A 253 9.29 8.75 3.88
CA VAL A 253 9.09 9.84 4.85
C VAL A 253 8.11 9.35 5.91
N ILE A 254 8.62 9.22 7.12
CA ILE A 254 7.83 9.06 8.33
C ILE A 254 7.54 10.48 8.81
N HIS A 255 6.28 10.90 8.77
CA HIS A 255 5.91 12.25 9.19
C HIS A 255 5.75 12.32 10.70
N ALA A 256 5.72 13.54 11.26
CA ALA A 256 5.39 13.71 12.66
C ALA A 256 4.02 13.09 13.00
N PRO A 257 3.82 12.54 14.21
CA PRO A 257 2.52 12.05 14.63
C PRO A 257 1.46 13.14 14.47
N LEU A 258 0.27 12.73 14.03
CA LEU A 258 -0.83 13.65 13.87
C LEU A 258 -1.28 14.20 15.23
N GLU A 259 -1.10 15.50 15.44
CA GLU A 259 -1.49 16.18 16.68
C GLU A 259 -3.01 16.11 16.92
N GLY A 260 -3.40 15.95 18.18
CA GLY A 260 -4.82 15.88 18.58
C GLY A 260 -5.61 14.78 17.86
N PHE A 261 -4.99 13.64 17.56
CA PHE A 261 -5.67 12.46 16.98
C PHE A 261 -5.72 11.31 17.99
N PRO A 262 -6.86 10.64 18.17
CA PRO A 262 -8.17 10.93 17.57
C PRO A 262 -8.78 12.21 18.14
N GLY A 263 -9.52 12.95 17.32
CA GLY A 263 -10.18 14.20 17.68
C GLY A 263 -11.58 13.99 18.28
N GLU A 264 -12.42 15.01 18.10
CA GLU A 264 -13.75 15.12 18.71
C GLU A 264 -14.77 14.10 18.17
N SER A 265 -14.67 13.72 16.89
CA SER A 265 -15.61 12.81 16.23
C SER A 265 -14.96 11.94 15.15
N GLU A 266 -15.57 10.79 14.84
CA GLU A 266 -15.11 9.93 13.74
C GLU A 266 -15.17 10.66 12.39
N GLU A 267 -16.11 11.59 12.22
CA GLU A 267 -16.27 12.39 11.01
C GLU A 267 -15.12 13.38 10.81
N ALA A 268 -14.77 14.13 11.87
CA ALA A 268 -13.64 15.07 11.83
C ALA A 268 -12.32 14.34 11.54
N ASP A 269 -12.11 13.19 12.18
CA ASP A 269 -10.92 12.35 11.96
C ASP A 269 -10.85 11.81 10.52
N CYS A 270 -11.96 11.27 10.00
CA CYS A 270 -12.00 10.74 8.63
C CYS A 270 -11.80 11.84 7.58
N LEU A 271 -12.35 13.04 7.82
CA LEU A 271 -12.12 14.20 6.96
C LEU A 271 -10.62 14.57 6.96
N ARG A 272 -10.00 14.63 8.13
CA ARG A 272 -8.56 14.97 8.25
C ARG A 272 -7.67 13.94 7.56
N ILE A 273 -8.02 12.66 7.67
CA ILE A 273 -7.34 11.57 6.95
C ILE A 273 -7.49 11.75 5.44
N ASN A 274 -8.70 12.02 4.94
CA ASN A 274 -8.91 12.22 3.50
C ASN A 274 -8.17 13.46 2.99
N GLN A 275 -8.16 14.56 3.72
CA GLN A 275 -7.39 15.77 3.37
C GLN A 275 -5.89 15.48 3.27
N TRP A 276 -5.35 14.71 4.22
CA TRP A 276 -3.96 14.26 4.13
C TRP A 276 -3.71 13.35 2.91
N ILE A 277 -4.62 12.40 2.63
CA ILE A 277 -4.55 11.55 1.42
C ILE A 277 -4.57 12.42 0.16
N GLU A 278 -5.45 13.42 0.07
CA GLU A 278 -5.50 14.34 -1.08
C GLU A 278 -4.16 15.04 -1.31
N GLN A 279 -3.54 15.55 -0.24
CA GLN A 279 -2.24 16.21 -0.32
C GLN A 279 -1.16 15.28 -0.88
N VAL A 280 -1.00 14.08 -0.30
CA VAL A 280 0.07 13.17 -0.71
C VAL A 280 -0.17 12.55 -2.08
N VAL A 281 -1.43 12.24 -2.42
CA VAL A 281 -1.80 11.75 -3.76
C VAL A 281 -1.63 12.85 -4.80
N SER A 282 -1.92 14.12 -4.48
CA SER A 282 -1.72 15.24 -5.40
C SER A 282 -0.23 15.53 -5.66
N ALA A 283 0.63 15.24 -4.68
CA ALA A 283 2.08 15.43 -4.81
C ALA A 283 2.75 14.40 -5.73
N CYS A 284 2.23 13.16 -5.79
CA CYS A 284 2.77 12.09 -6.64
C CYS A 284 1.65 11.22 -7.26
N PRO A 285 0.76 11.82 -8.07
CA PRO A 285 -0.45 11.15 -8.52
C PRO A 285 -0.15 9.96 -9.43
N GLU A 286 0.95 9.97 -10.18
CA GLU A 286 1.34 8.88 -11.05
C GLU A 286 1.69 7.60 -10.28
N GLN A 287 2.02 7.67 -8.99
CA GLN A 287 2.37 6.49 -8.22
C GLN A 287 1.20 5.93 -7.40
N TYR A 288 0.03 6.59 -7.33
CA TYR A 288 -1.11 6.12 -6.54
C TYR A 288 -1.86 4.94 -7.22
N LEU A 289 -2.47 4.02 -6.45
CA LEU A 289 -3.22 2.89 -6.98
C LEU A 289 -4.60 3.30 -7.52
N TRP A 290 -4.63 3.99 -8.66
CA TRP A 290 -5.86 4.43 -9.32
C TRP A 290 -6.75 3.29 -9.84
N ALA A 291 -6.22 2.06 -9.94
CA ALA A 291 -6.97 0.89 -10.43
C ALA A 291 -8.03 0.35 -9.44
N HIS A 292 -8.09 0.92 -8.23
CA HIS A 292 -9.13 0.65 -7.23
C HIS A 292 -10.36 1.54 -7.45
N ARG A 293 -11.55 0.97 -7.28
CA ARG A 293 -12.80 1.75 -7.38
C ARG A 293 -13.07 2.48 -6.06
N ARG A 294 -12.32 3.57 -5.80
CA ARG A 294 -12.35 4.34 -4.55
C ARG A 294 -13.73 4.88 -4.17
N PHE A 295 -14.57 5.19 -5.15
CA PHE A 295 -15.87 5.83 -4.97
C PHE A 295 -17.05 4.89 -5.30
N LYS A 296 -16.87 3.56 -5.19
CA LYS A 296 -17.88 2.58 -5.66
C LYS A 296 -19.11 2.58 -4.75
N THR A 297 -18.89 2.77 -3.45
CA THR A 297 -19.94 2.90 -2.46
C THR A 297 -20.30 4.36 -2.34
N ARG A 298 -21.58 4.67 -2.57
CA ARG A 298 -22.14 6.03 -2.60
C ARG A 298 -23.13 6.24 -1.45
N PRO A 299 -23.39 7.47 -1.02
CA PRO A 299 -24.57 7.80 -0.21
C PRO A 299 -25.86 7.25 -0.82
N GLU A 300 -26.89 7.09 0.01
CA GLU A 300 -28.18 6.61 -0.48
C GLU A 300 -28.78 7.64 -1.44
N GLY A 301 -29.40 7.17 -2.54
CA GLY A 301 -29.94 8.03 -3.60
C GLY A 301 -28.91 8.54 -4.62
N GLU A 302 -27.60 8.41 -4.38
CA GLU A 302 -26.59 8.91 -5.32
C GLU A 302 -26.25 7.93 -6.46
N ALA A 303 -25.96 8.49 -7.63
CA ALA A 303 -25.59 7.73 -8.82
C ALA A 303 -24.22 7.05 -8.69
N LYS A 304 -24.08 5.88 -9.31
CA LYS A 304 -22.79 5.18 -9.40
C LYS A 304 -21.82 5.94 -10.30
N LEU A 305 -20.56 6.05 -9.87
CA LEU A 305 -19.52 6.76 -10.62
C LEU A 305 -18.69 5.89 -11.57
N TYR A 306 -18.89 4.56 -11.53
CA TYR A 306 -18.22 3.60 -12.42
C TYR A 306 -19.23 2.84 -13.26
N GLY A 307 -18.84 2.46 -14.48
CA GLY A 307 -19.65 1.62 -15.37
C GLY A 307 -19.94 0.24 -14.79
N LYS A 308 -20.98 -0.42 -15.33
CA LYS A 308 -21.35 -1.80 -14.98
C LYS A 308 -20.15 -2.74 -15.21
N ARG A 309 -19.99 -3.72 -14.31
CA ARG A 309 -18.98 -4.78 -14.46
C ARG A 309 -19.34 -5.56 -15.73
N LYS A 310 -18.46 -5.56 -16.73
CA LYS A 310 -18.50 -6.57 -17.79
C LYS A 310 -17.99 -7.88 -17.22
#